data_AF-A0A3P3Y6K2-F1
#
_entry.id   AF-A0A3P3Y6K2-F1
#
_cell.length_a   1.000
_cell.length_b   1.000
_cell.length_c   1.000
_cell.angle_alpha   90.00
_cell.angle_beta   90.00
_cell.angle_gamma   90.00
#
_symmetry.space_group_name_H-M   'P 1'
#
loop_
_entity.id
_entity.type
_entity.pdbx_description
1 polymer ?
#
loop_
_entity_poly.entity_id
_entity_poly.type
_entity_poly.pdbx_seq_one_letter_code
_entity_poly.pdbx_strand_id
1 'polypeptide(L)'
;MMRRIVTIVCAGAALTSAMTMHARVNVNEMSGDQLCMFRDRMRMALATGAFEKIAGDHAAFSPDGPAAGLVWNRRALARMEQALGTTMPFWDSASDPVPQAYLDLNYTDMSGNVWPNPLLGGRKPASAGTTTTRRIMNQFPTGQLADAEALALSRGTFGDFSSVLEDAQCLVQTSIGGDMGDLDYAAYDPLFWAVHVNTDRICYRWQTTHANVSYASMANLTLTDGTGSFDSLTVVRDLSGWQRTPVEDDDDAARKRTPPAATSPSASQPVVAQSAPSVVSANTATTGVQMLANGSALVQRSTMITTVVNSTTMVTADRYLTRTERRALPPKAHVLLMVPQVMSTQAQGHIDVMVESTCIAQVSLFGMGTTGHLHPKDHVIDVTFAFFKMQSPANISNGRDLEAFHSRLTFKAFNASSSLVANGKIPSYVRVDTY
;
A
#
# COMPACT_ATOMS: atom_id res chain seq x y z
N MET A 1 15.64 58.00 35.74
CA MET A 1 14.81 56.97 35.07
C MET A 1 15.00 57.07 33.57
N MET A 2 15.85 56.22 32.99
CA MET A 2 16.04 56.09 31.53
C MET A 2 15.85 54.62 31.19
N ARG A 3 14.82 54.31 30.39
CA ARG A 3 14.51 52.95 29.93
C ARG A 3 15.47 52.58 28.80
N ARG A 4 16.28 51.54 29.01
CA ARG A 4 17.04 50.88 27.93
C ARG A 4 16.06 50.10 27.06
N ILE A 5 15.92 50.53 25.82
CA ILE A 5 15.32 49.73 24.74
C ILE A 5 16.38 48.68 24.37
N VAL A 6 16.09 47.42 24.66
CA VAL A 6 16.87 46.28 24.16
C VAL A 6 16.31 45.94 22.79
N THR A 7 16.98 46.40 21.74
CA THR A 7 16.73 45.94 20.38
C THR A 7 17.26 44.50 20.28
N ILE A 8 16.37 43.52 20.28
CA ILE A 8 16.71 42.15 19.90
C ILE A 8 16.91 42.16 18.40
N VAL A 9 18.18 42.18 17.96
CA VAL A 9 18.53 41.88 16.57
C VAL A 9 18.36 40.39 16.39
N CYS A 10 17.22 39.98 15.83
CA CYS A 10 17.08 38.65 15.25
C CYS A 10 18.05 38.56 14.06
N ALA A 11 19.24 38.02 14.31
CA ALA A 11 20.12 37.58 13.25
C ALA A 11 19.42 36.43 12.52
N GLY A 12 18.79 36.74 11.40
CA GLY A 12 18.31 35.77 10.44
C GLY A 12 19.49 35.02 9.85
N ALA A 13 19.88 33.92 10.47
CA ALA A 13 20.56 32.86 9.76
C ALA A 13 19.53 32.19 8.87
N ALA A 14 19.48 32.62 7.61
CA ALA A 14 18.80 31.90 6.56
C ALA A 14 19.44 30.51 6.46
N LEU A 15 18.81 29.50 7.07
CA LEU A 15 19.03 28.11 6.74
C LEU A 15 18.42 27.85 5.36
N THR A 16 19.05 28.39 4.32
CA THR A 16 18.89 27.90 2.94
C THR A 16 19.76 26.67 2.76
N SER A 17 19.60 25.68 3.64
CA SER A 17 19.97 24.31 3.28
C SER A 17 18.81 23.80 2.45
N ALA A 18 19.07 23.45 1.18
CA ALA A 18 18.09 22.74 0.38
C ALA A 18 17.62 21.53 1.19
N MET A 19 16.33 21.50 1.56
CA MET A 19 15.77 20.44 2.40
C MET A 19 16.00 19.12 1.69
N THR A 20 16.93 18.32 2.20
CA THR A 20 17.29 17.04 1.59
C THR A 20 16.21 16.04 1.98
N MET A 21 15.44 15.59 0.99
CA MET A 21 14.45 14.55 1.19
C MET A 21 15.17 13.21 1.33
N HIS A 22 15.01 12.56 2.47
CA HIS A 22 15.65 11.29 2.77
C HIS A 22 14.88 10.10 2.19
N ALA A 23 15.38 8.89 2.37
CA ALA A 23 14.62 7.68 2.07
C ALA A 23 13.36 7.59 2.96
N ARG A 24 12.25 7.12 2.38
CA ARG A 24 11.08 6.71 3.15
C ARG A 24 11.46 5.53 4.06
N VAL A 25 10.93 5.53 5.28
CA VAL A 25 11.21 4.51 6.31
C VAL A 25 9.91 4.01 6.92
N ASN A 26 9.93 2.81 7.50
CA ASN A 26 8.79 2.32 8.28
C ASN A 26 8.68 3.19 9.54
N VAL A 27 7.48 3.67 9.85
CA VAL A 27 7.24 4.50 11.05
C VAL A 27 7.63 3.79 12.35
N ASN A 28 7.51 2.46 12.41
CA ASN A 28 7.93 1.65 13.56
C ASN A 28 9.45 1.51 13.68
N GLU A 29 10.20 1.87 12.64
CA GLU A 29 11.67 1.78 12.59
C GLU A 29 12.34 3.16 12.69
N MET A 30 11.55 4.24 12.80
CA MET A 30 12.09 5.60 12.98
C MET A 30 12.76 5.74 14.34
N SER A 31 13.89 6.45 14.38
CA SER A 31 14.47 6.91 15.64
C SER A 31 13.54 7.92 16.34
N GLY A 32 13.75 8.14 17.64
CA GLY A 32 12.99 9.15 18.39
C GLY A 32 13.08 10.54 17.75
N ASP A 33 14.27 10.93 17.31
CA ASP A 33 14.53 12.22 16.66
C ASP A 33 13.86 12.31 15.29
N GLN A 34 13.93 11.25 14.48
CA GLN A 34 13.24 11.20 13.19
C GLN A 34 11.72 11.34 13.36
N LEU A 35 11.13 10.61 14.32
CA LEU A 35 9.69 10.66 14.59
C LEU A 35 9.28 12.03 15.15
N CYS A 36 10.09 12.61 16.03
CA CYS A 36 9.86 13.95 16.55
C CYS A 36 9.88 14.99 15.44
N MET A 37 10.90 14.97 14.57
CA MET A 37 11.00 15.87 13.43
C MET A 37 9.80 15.72 12.49
N PHE A 38 9.37 14.49 12.20
CA PHE A 38 8.20 14.25 11.37
C PHE A 38 6.92 14.84 11.99
N ARG A 39 6.69 14.62 13.29
CA ARG A 39 5.56 15.21 14.02
C ARG A 39 5.62 16.74 13.99
N ASP A 40 6.79 17.34 14.17
CA ASP A 40 6.94 18.79 14.07
C ASP A 40 6.57 19.33 12.68
N ARG A 41 7.01 18.68 11.60
CA ARG A 41 6.64 19.06 10.22
C ARG A 41 5.15 18.93 9.97
N MET A 42 4.53 17.84 10.44
CA MET A 42 3.08 17.63 10.36
C MET A 42 2.31 18.71 11.13
N ARG A 43 2.72 19.03 12.36
CA ARG A 43 2.12 20.09 13.17
C ARG A 43 2.18 21.44 12.45
N MET A 44 3.31 21.79 11.85
CA MET A 44 3.47 23.02 11.08
C MET A 44 2.55 23.05 9.85
N ALA A 45 2.46 21.96 9.11
CA ALA A 45 1.62 21.89 7.91
C ALA A 45 0.12 21.97 8.21
N LEU A 46 -0.33 21.38 9.32
CA LEU A 46 -1.70 21.51 9.84
C LEU A 46 -1.98 22.94 10.34
N ALA A 47 -0.99 23.60 10.95
CA ALA A 47 -1.15 24.97 11.44
C ALA A 47 -1.31 25.99 10.28
N THR A 48 -0.67 25.75 9.15
CA THR A 48 -0.72 26.63 7.97
C THR A 48 -1.85 26.30 7.00
N GLY A 49 -2.55 25.17 7.18
CA GLY A 49 -3.56 24.69 6.22
C GLY A 49 -2.98 23.98 4.99
N ALA A 50 -1.66 23.80 4.93
CA ALA A 50 -0.99 23.19 3.79
C ALA A 50 -1.36 21.70 3.66
N PHE A 51 -1.51 21.00 4.78
CA PHE A 51 -1.94 19.60 4.80
C PHE A 51 -3.38 19.47 4.28
N GLU A 52 -4.30 20.27 4.81
CA GLU A 52 -5.72 20.25 4.49
C GLU A 52 -5.97 20.59 3.01
N LYS A 53 -5.17 21.48 2.42
CA LYS A 53 -5.25 21.78 0.99
C LYS A 53 -4.99 20.53 0.14
N ILE A 54 -3.96 19.75 0.48
CA ILE A 54 -3.59 18.54 -0.29
C ILE A 54 -4.57 17.40 0.00
N ALA A 55 -5.03 17.26 1.24
CA ALA A 55 -6.09 16.33 1.60
C ALA A 55 -7.40 16.61 0.84
N GLY A 56 -7.79 17.87 0.73
CA GLY A 56 -8.96 18.29 -0.03
C GLY A 56 -8.85 18.01 -1.53
N ASP A 57 -7.64 18.11 -2.10
CA ASP A 57 -7.42 17.72 -3.50
C ASP A 57 -7.64 16.21 -3.72
N HIS A 58 -7.32 15.35 -2.75
CA HIS A 58 -7.63 13.92 -2.87
C HIS A 58 -9.14 13.69 -2.92
N ALA A 59 -9.90 14.30 -2.00
CA ALA A 59 -11.36 14.19 -2.00
C ALA A 59 -12.00 14.72 -3.30
N ALA A 60 -11.40 15.75 -3.92
CA ALA A 60 -11.97 16.39 -5.10
C ALA A 60 -11.55 15.78 -6.44
N PHE A 61 -10.36 15.20 -6.54
CA PHE A 61 -9.75 14.83 -7.83
C PHE A 61 -9.27 13.39 -7.93
N SER A 62 -9.38 12.58 -6.86
CA SER A 62 -8.97 11.17 -6.94
C SER A 62 -9.75 10.47 -8.07
N PRO A 63 -9.06 9.85 -9.04
CA PRO A 63 -9.73 9.21 -10.16
C PRO A 63 -10.39 7.91 -9.72
N ASP A 64 -11.42 7.50 -10.47
CA ASP A 64 -11.98 6.16 -10.35
C ASP A 64 -11.00 5.11 -10.88
N GLY A 65 -10.98 3.96 -10.20
CA GLY A 65 -10.31 2.75 -10.65
C GLY A 65 -8.84 2.60 -10.20
N PRO A 66 -8.40 1.34 -10.03
CA PRO A 66 -7.18 1.02 -9.28
C PRO A 66 -5.90 1.55 -9.92
N ALA A 67 -5.76 1.39 -11.24
CA ALA A 67 -4.55 1.78 -11.96
C ALA A 67 -4.32 3.30 -11.93
N ALA A 68 -5.38 4.08 -12.21
CA ALA A 68 -5.32 5.53 -12.16
C ALA A 68 -5.11 6.03 -10.72
N GLY A 69 -5.80 5.41 -9.76
CA GLY A 69 -5.69 5.71 -8.32
C GLY A 69 -4.26 5.54 -7.80
N LEU A 70 -3.56 4.44 -8.14
CA LEU A 70 -2.16 4.24 -7.72
C LEU A 70 -1.23 5.35 -8.22
N VAL A 71 -1.37 5.73 -9.50
CA VAL A 71 -0.54 6.76 -10.11
C VAL A 71 -0.85 8.15 -9.52
N TRP A 72 -2.12 8.46 -9.35
CA TRP A 72 -2.56 9.70 -8.71
C TRP A 72 -2.04 9.80 -7.27
N ASN A 73 -2.13 8.71 -6.50
CA ASN A 73 -1.63 8.66 -5.14
C ASN A 73 -0.12 8.89 -5.06
N ARG A 74 0.69 8.31 -5.95
CA ARG A 74 2.14 8.61 -6.01
C ARG A 74 2.42 10.09 -6.20
N ARG A 75 1.69 10.76 -7.10
CA ARG A 75 1.77 12.23 -7.30
C ARG A 75 1.39 12.98 -6.03
N ALA A 76 0.29 12.60 -5.37
CA ALA A 76 -0.18 13.22 -4.15
C ALA A 76 0.82 13.06 -2.98
N LEU A 77 1.44 11.90 -2.83
CA LEU A 77 2.50 11.67 -1.85
C LEU A 77 3.66 12.64 -2.05
N ALA A 78 4.13 12.82 -3.28
CA ALA A 78 5.22 13.74 -3.58
C ALA A 78 4.87 15.20 -3.22
N ARG A 79 3.61 15.60 -3.44
CA ARG A 79 3.11 16.92 -3.05
C ARG A 79 3.02 17.08 -1.53
N MET A 80 2.53 16.06 -0.82
CA MET A 80 2.48 16.07 0.65
C MET A 80 3.89 16.19 1.24
N GLU A 81 4.79 15.35 0.76
CA GLU A 81 6.21 15.37 1.10
C GLU A 81 6.86 16.76 0.88
N GLN A 82 6.56 17.42 -0.24
CA GLN A 82 7.02 18.78 -0.52
C GLN A 82 6.45 19.80 0.48
N ALA A 83 5.16 19.70 0.82
CA ALA A 83 4.51 20.62 1.77
C ALA A 83 5.02 20.44 3.21
N LEU A 84 5.36 19.22 3.60
CA LEU A 84 5.98 18.95 4.90
C LEU A 84 7.46 19.33 4.94
N GLY A 85 8.13 19.33 3.79
CA GLY A 85 9.58 19.49 3.72
C GLY A 85 10.34 18.33 4.36
N THR A 86 9.71 17.15 4.44
CA THR A 86 10.29 15.88 4.89
C THR A 86 9.57 14.72 4.22
N THR A 87 10.22 13.58 4.13
CA THR A 87 9.59 12.36 3.64
C THR A 87 8.52 11.83 4.56
N MET A 88 7.50 11.23 3.95
CA MET A 88 6.46 10.51 4.67
C MET A 88 6.95 9.10 5.04
N PRO A 89 6.76 8.63 6.27
CA PRO A 89 6.99 7.24 6.60
C PRO A 89 5.87 6.37 6.05
N PHE A 90 6.17 5.09 5.82
CA PHE A 90 5.16 4.08 5.54
C PHE A 90 4.80 3.30 6.80
N TRP A 91 3.62 2.67 6.79
CA TRP A 91 3.23 1.68 7.79
C TRP A 91 2.99 0.32 7.12
N ASP A 92 3.74 -0.69 7.56
CA ASP A 92 3.60 -2.08 7.15
C ASP A 92 2.39 -2.74 7.84
N SER A 93 1.20 -2.51 7.29
CA SER A 93 -0.08 -3.02 7.79
C SER A 93 -0.24 -4.54 7.69
N ALA A 94 0.57 -5.21 6.85
CA ALA A 94 0.60 -6.66 6.74
C ALA A 94 1.37 -7.33 7.89
N SER A 95 2.25 -6.58 8.57
CA SER A 95 3.09 -7.13 9.65
C SER A 95 2.72 -6.62 11.03
N ASP A 96 2.30 -5.36 11.15
CA ASP A 96 2.09 -4.69 12.42
C ASP A 96 0.67 -4.08 12.52
N PRO A 97 0.07 -4.00 13.72
CA PRO A 97 -1.14 -3.21 13.95
C PRO A 97 -0.87 -1.71 13.74
N VAL A 98 -1.91 -0.87 13.89
CA VAL A 98 -1.79 0.59 13.78
C VAL A 98 -0.62 1.09 14.67
N PRO A 99 0.34 1.85 14.14
CA PRO A 99 1.53 2.24 14.87
C PRO A 99 1.19 3.14 16.06
N GLN A 100 1.88 2.93 17.18
CA GLN A 100 1.71 3.73 18.39
C GLN A 100 1.89 5.24 18.12
N ALA A 101 2.76 5.59 17.16
CA ALA A 101 2.97 6.96 16.72
C ALA A 101 1.68 7.71 16.32
N TYR A 102 0.69 6.98 15.80
CA TYR A 102 -0.62 7.50 15.39
C TYR A 102 -1.70 7.38 16.47
N LEU A 103 -1.40 6.73 17.60
CA LEU A 103 -2.34 6.48 18.71
C LEU A 103 -2.05 7.36 19.94
N ASP A 104 -0.80 7.81 20.11
CA ASP A 104 -0.43 8.70 21.21
C ASP A 104 -1.27 9.97 21.21
N LEU A 105 -1.76 10.38 22.38
CA LEU A 105 -2.51 11.63 22.52
C LEU A 105 -1.62 12.85 22.35
N ASN A 106 -0.39 12.77 22.86
CA ASN A 106 0.58 13.85 22.91
C ASN A 106 1.96 13.35 22.49
N TYR A 107 2.85 14.27 22.12
CA TYR A 107 4.28 14.01 21.97
C TYR A 107 5.09 15.13 22.62
N THR A 108 6.36 14.85 22.90
CA THR A 108 7.32 15.85 23.39
C THR A 108 8.24 16.24 22.24
N ASP A 109 8.37 17.54 21.96
CA ASP A 109 9.28 18.05 20.93
C ASP A 109 10.75 18.02 21.38
N MET A 110 11.68 18.31 20.48
CA MET A 110 13.13 18.32 20.78
C MET A 110 13.51 19.39 21.83
N SER A 111 12.65 20.37 22.09
CA SER A 111 12.86 21.40 23.12
C SER A 111 12.25 21.00 24.47
N GLY A 112 11.66 19.80 24.59
CA GLY A 112 11.02 19.31 25.79
C GLY A 112 9.57 19.80 26.00
N ASN A 113 8.95 20.46 25.03
CA ASN A 113 7.58 20.93 25.15
C ASN A 113 6.60 19.80 24.78
N VAL A 114 5.50 19.69 25.53
CA VAL A 114 4.43 18.72 25.26
C VAL A 114 3.36 19.34 24.36
N TRP A 115 3.04 18.65 23.27
CA TRP A 115 2.05 19.08 22.29
C TRP A 115 1.02 17.98 22.01
N PRO A 116 -0.22 18.32 21.61
CA PRO A 116 -1.13 17.37 20.99
C PRO A 116 -0.47 16.69 19.79
N ASN A 117 -0.66 15.38 19.65
CA ASN A 117 -0.06 14.63 18.56
C ASN A 117 -0.72 14.98 17.22
N PRO A 118 0.01 15.56 16.25
CA PRO A 118 -0.54 15.93 14.95
C PRO A 118 -0.88 14.72 14.09
N LEU A 119 -0.47 13.51 14.49
CA LEU A 119 -0.77 12.26 13.79
C LEU A 119 -2.07 11.61 14.26
N LEU A 120 -2.70 12.10 15.33
CA LEU A 120 -3.90 11.48 15.90
C LEU A 120 -5.14 11.68 15.01
N GLY A 121 -5.20 12.81 14.31
CA GLY A 121 -6.26 13.17 13.37
C GLY A 121 -6.00 14.54 12.76
N GLY A 122 -6.54 14.80 11.56
CA GLY A 122 -6.39 16.07 10.87
C GLY A 122 -7.71 16.84 10.81
N ARG A 123 -7.64 18.14 10.51
CA ARG A 123 -8.84 18.98 10.41
C ARG A 123 -9.54 18.67 9.10
N LYS A 124 -10.86 18.46 9.16
CA LYS A 124 -11.71 18.24 7.99
C LYS A 124 -12.74 19.38 7.85
N PRO A 125 -13.45 19.51 6.72
CA PRO A 125 -14.45 20.55 6.54
C PRO A 125 -15.50 20.54 7.67
N ALA A 126 -15.82 21.72 8.20
CA ALA A 126 -16.67 21.87 9.39
C ALA A 126 -18.06 21.24 9.24
N SER A 127 -18.58 21.12 8.01
CA SER A 127 -19.83 20.44 7.69
C SER A 127 -19.83 18.95 8.06
N ALA A 128 -18.65 18.34 8.18
CA ALA A 128 -18.45 16.92 8.52
C ALA A 128 -17.96 16.69 9.95
N GLY A 129 -17.77 17.77 10.74
CA GLY A 129 -17.08 17.76 12.03
C GLY A 129 -15.77 18.55 11.99
N THR A 130 -15.00 18.53 13.08
CA THR A 130 -13.80 19.38 13.23
C THR A 130 -12.48 18.66 13.03
N THR A 131 -12.42 17.36 13.32
CA THR A 131 -11.20 16.53 13.19
C THR A 131 -11.60 15.12 12.78
N THR A 132 -10.74 14.44 12.02
CA THR A 132 -10.97 13.06 11.65
C THR A 132 -11.01 12.15 12.87
N THR A 133 -11.82 11.10 12.77
CA THR A 133 -12.02 10.09 13.80
C THR A 133 -11.77 8.70 13.22
N ARG A 134 -11.29 7.78 14.06
CA ARG A 134 -11.02 6.39 13.69
C ARG A 134 -11.87 5.45 14.52
N ARG A 135 -12.24 4.29 13.96
CA ARG A 135 -12.98 3.21 14.63
C ARG A 135 -12.28 1.88 14.38
N ILE A 136 -11.04 1.79 14.86
CA ILE A 136 -10.13 0.69 14.55
C ILE A 136 -10.74 -0.62 15.05
N MET A 137 -10.73 -1.63 14.18
CA MET A 137 -11.17 -2.97 14.54
C MET A 137 -10.32 -3.55 15.67
N ASN A 138 -10.97 -4.21 16.64
CA ASN A 138 -10.29 -4.84 17.77
C ASN A 138 -9.24 -5.90 17.33
N GLN A 139 -9.48 -6.54 16.19
CA GLN A 139 -8.55 -7.47 15.57
C GLN A 139 -8.24 -6.97 14.16
N PHE A 140 -7.07 -6.34 14.01
CA PHE A 140 -6.62 -5.86 12.72
C PHE A 140 -6.21 -7.04 11.82
N PRO A 141 -6.64 -7.12 10.54
CA PRO A 141 -6.52 -8.32 9.72
C PRO A 141 -5.13 -8.46 9.06
N THR A 142 -4.05 -8.38 9.84
CA THR A 142 -2.66 -8.40 9.35
C THR A 142 -2.35 -9.62 8.48
N GLY A 143 -2.83 -10.81 8.88
CA GLY A 143 -2.63 -12.05 8.10
C GLY A 143 -3.31 -12.01 6.72
N GLN A 144 -4.56 -11.55 6.65
CA GLN A 144 -5.28 -11.41 5.38
C GLN A 144 -4.61 -10.34 4.49
N LEU A 145 -4.12 -9.25 5.08
CA LEU A 145 -3.36 -8.22 4.37
C LEU A 145 -2.05 -8.77 3.79
N ALA A 146 -1.31 -9.58 4.55
CA ALA A 146 -0.10 -10.23 4.06
C ALA A 146 -0.37 -11.12 2.84
N ASP A 147 -1.44 -11.93 2.87
CA ASP A 147 -1.82 -12.77 1.76
C ASP A 147 -2.26 -11.94 0.54
N ALA A 148 -3.01 -10.85 0.75
CA ALA A 148 -3.45 -9.95 -0.32
C ALA A 148 -2.27 -9.18 -0.97
N GLU A 149 -1.33 -8.68 -0.17
CA GLU A 149 -0.11 -8.03 -0.67
C GLU A 149 0.76 -9.01 -1.47
N ALA A 150 0.93 -10.25 -0.98
CA ALA A 150 1.66 -11.30 -1.69
C ALA A 150 0.97 -11.66 -3.03
N LEU A 151 -0.36 -11.73 -3.04
CA LEU A 151 -1.14 -11.98 -4.24
C LEU A 151 -0.98 -10.85 -5.27
N ALA A 152 -0.99 -9.59 -4.82
CA ALA A 152 -0.74 -8.44 -5.69
C ALA A 152 0.64 -8.52 -6.33
N LEU A 153 1.69 -8.77 -5.52
CA LEU A 153 3.06 -8.87 -6.00
C LEU A 153 3.28 -9.99 -7.03
N SER A 154 2.42 -11.03 -7.04
CA SER A 154 2.49 -12.14 -8.00
C SER A 154 1.79 -11.86 -9.35
N ARG A 155 1.09 -10.73 -9.50
CA ARG A 155 0.33 -10.42 -10.72
C ARG A 155 1.26 -10.07 -11.89
N GLY A 156 1.03 -10.64 -13.06
CA GLY A 156 1.89 -10.41 -14.24
C GLY A 156 1.60 -9.13 -15.04
N THR A 157 0.45 -8.47 -14.82
CA THR A 157 0.07 -7.24 -15.52
C THR A 157 -0.20 -6.11 -14.53
N PHE A 158 0.01 -4.86 -14.96
CA PHE A 158 -0.25 -3.69 -14.10
C PHE A 158 -1.73 -3.57 -13.71
N GLY A 159 -2.64 -3.94 -14.60
CA GLY A 159 -4.08 -3.93 -14.34
C GLY A 159 -4.45 -4.89 -13.21
N ASP A 160 -4.05 -6.16 -13.32
CA ASP A 160 -4.32 -7.17 -12.29
C ASP A 160 -3.64 -6.81 -10.97
N PHE A 161 -2.38 -6.39 -11.02
CA PHE A 161 -1.62 -5.90 -9.86
C PHE A 161 -2.37 -4.80 -9.13
N SER A 162 -2.75 -3.76 -9.86
CA SER A 162 -3.41 -2.58 -9.28
C SER A 162 -4.75 -2.94 -8.65
N SER A 163 -5.53 -3.82 -9.29
CA SER A 163 -6.85 -4.22 -8.79
C SER A 163 -6.76 -4.96 -7.45
N VAL A 164 -5.83 -5.92 -7.34
CA VAL A 164 -5.63 -6.68 -6.10
C VAL A 164 -5.01 -5.82 -4.99
N LEU A 165 -4.07 -4.93 -5.35
CA LEU A 165 -3.48 -4.01 -4.37
C LEU A 165 -4.52 -3.02 -3.82
N GLU A 166 -5.43 -2.54 -4.66
CA GLU A 166 -6.55 -1.71 -4.21
C GLU A 166 -7.43 -2.47 -3.21
N ASP A 167 -7.74 -3.75 -3.43
CA ASP A 167 -8.50 -4.56 -2.45
C ASP A 167 -7.78 -4.64 -1.09
N ALA A 168 -6.45 -4.83 -1.08
CA ALA A 168 -5.65 -4.83 0.14
C ALA A 168 -5.71 -3.46 0.85
N GLN A 169 -5.57 -2.37 0.10
CA GLN A 169 -5.66 -1.01 0.63
C GLN A 169 -7.06 -0.72 1.19
N CYS A 170 -8.12 -1.13 0.49
CA CYS A 170 -9.50 -1.03 0.96
C CYS A 170 -9.66 -1.73 2.30
N LEU A 171 -9.09 -2.93 2.46
CA LEU A 171 -9.11 -3.68 3.72
C LEU A 171 -8.43 -2.94 4.87
N VAL A 172 -7.29 -2.27 4.62
CA VAL A 172 -6.64 -1.43 5.64
C VAL A 172 -7.57 -0.30 6.08
N GLN A 173 -8.11 0.45 5.12
CA GLN A 173 -8.93 1.62 5.38
C GLN A 173 -10.22 1.27 6.10
N THR A 174 -10.91 0.22 5.67
CA THR A 174 -12.12 -0.26 6.33
C THR A 174 -11.85 -0.80 7.74
N SER A 175 -10.68 -1.42 7.95
CA SER A 175 -10.27 -1.92 9.28
C SER A 175 -9.92 -0.82 10.27
N ILE A 176 -9.54 0.37 9.78
CA ILE A 176 -9.36 1.57 10.61
C ILE A 176 -10.71 2.24 10.87
N GLY A 177 -11.57 2.31 9.86
CA GLY A 177 -12.93 2.84 9.94
C GLY A 177 -13.03 4.30 10.40
N GLY A 178 -14.25 4.74 10.68
CA GLY A 178 -14.51 6.16 10.93
C GLY A 178 -14.34 6.98 9.65
N ASP A 179 -13.68 8.13 9.74
CA ASP A 179 -13.43 8.97 8.57
C ASP A 179 -12.44 8.35 7.58
N MET A 180 -11.59 7.41 8.04
CA MET A 180 -10.69 6.64 7.18
C MET A 180 -11.42 5.67 6.23
N GLY A 181 -12.70 5.38 6.47
CA GLY A 181 -13.53 4.55 5.60
C GLY A 181 -14.41 5.34 4.61
N ASP A 182 -14.26 6.66 4.56
CA ASP A 182 -15.08 7.57 3.75
C ASP A 182 -14.17 8.35 2.78
N LEU A 183 -14.37 8.21 1.46
CA LEU A 183 -13.56 8.91 0.45
C LEU A 183 -13.53 10.42 0.62
N ASP A 184 -14.62 11.03 1.10
CA ASP A 184 -14.72 12.48 1.23
C ASP A 184 -13.76 13.00 2.33
N TYR A 185 -13.41 12.15 3.30
CA TYR A 185 -12.70 12.55 4.51
C TYR A 185 -11.41 11.78 4.82
N ALA A 186 -11.18 10.61 4.21
CA ALA A 186 -10.06 9.73 4.54
C ALA A 186 -8.71 10.45 4.45
N ALA A 187 -8.48 11.22 3.37
CA ALA A 187 -7.22 11.93 3.15
C ALA A 187 -6.91 13.03 4.17
N TYR A 188 -7.92 13.49 4.93
CA TYR A 188 -7.71 14.44 6.02
C TYR A 188 -7.13 13.76 7.28
N ASP A 189 -7.07 12.44 7.35
CA ASP A 189 -6.42 11.73 8.45
C ASP A 189 -4.92 11.52 8.14
N PRO A 190 -3.98 11.92 9.01
CA PRO A 190 -2.55 11.66 8.81
C PRO A 190 -2.17 10.19 8.56
N LEU A 191 -2.93 9.24 9.09
CA LEU A 191 -2.68 7.79 8.91
C LEU A 191 -2.94 7.35 7.46
N PHE A 192 -3.87 8.01 6.75
CA PHE A 192 -4.13 7.80 5.32
C PHE A 192 -2.83 7.82 4.52
N TRP A 193 -2.00 8.83 4.77
CA TRP A 193 -0.80 9.03 3.99
C TRP A 193 0.24 7.92 4.25
N ALA A 194 0.38 7.43 5.48
CA ALA A 194 1.28 6.30 5.76
C ALA A 194 0.81 5.00 5.12
N VAL A 195 -0.51 4.78 5.04
CA VAL A 195 -1.12 3.67 4.29
C VAL A 195 -0.77 3.80 2.80
N HIS A 196 -0.95 4.99 2.22
CA HIS A 196 -0.66 5.21 0.79
C HIS A 196 0.83 5.17 0.47
N VAL A 197 1.72 5.55 1.39
CA VAL A 197 3.16 5.35 1.22
C VAL A 197 3.50 3.85 1.22
N ASN A 198 2.82 3.02 2.02
CA ASN A 198 2.98 1.57 1.95
C ASN A 198 2.42 0.99 0.65
N THR A 199 1.26 1.46 0.18
CA THR A 199 0.73 1.11 -1.15
C THR A 199 1.75 1.41 -2.25
N ASP A 200 2.35 2.60 -2.21
CA ASP A 200 3.36 3.01 -3.18
C ASP A 200 4.66 2.20 -3.05
N ARG A 201 5.02 1.74 -1.83
CA ARG A 201 6.14 0.81 -1.59
C ARG A 201 5.92 -0.50 -2.33
N ILE A 202 4.73 -1.06 -2.21
CA ILE A 202 4.36 -2.33 -2.84
C ILE A 202 4.38 -2.18 -4.36
N CYS A 203 3.87 -1.05 -4.88
CA CYS A 203 3.97 -0.70 -6.30
C CYS A 203 5.43 -0.62 -6.76
N TYR A 204 6.28 0.13 -6.06
CA TYR A 204 7.71 0.18 -6.37
C TYR A 204 8.34 -1.24 -6.43
N ARG A 205 8.04 -2.09 -5.45
CA ARG A 205 8.56 -3.47 -5.42
C ARG A 205 8.06 -4.32 -6.58
N TRP A 206 6.77 -4.25 -6.91
CA TRP A 206 6.23 -4.91 -8.08
C TRP A 206 6.93 -4.43 -9.37
N GLN A 207 7.14 -3.13 -9.53
CA GLN A 207 7.83 -2.55 -10.69
C GLN A 207 9.29 -3.03 -10.81
N THR A 208 10.00 -3.21 -9.68
CA THR A 208 11.37 -3.75 -9.70
C THR A 208 11.46 -5.21 -10.14
N THR A 209 10.41 -5.99 -9.88
CA THR A 209 10.33 -7.41 -10.28
C THR A 209 9.72 -7.60 -11.67
N HIS A 210 9.05 -6.56 -12.21
CA HIS A 210 8.34 -6.56 -13.49
C HIS A 210 8.83 -5.45 -14.43
N ALA A 211 10.15 -5.27 -14.54
CA ALA A 211 10.77 -4.14 -15.25
C ALA A 211 10.34 -3.96 -16.73
N ASN A 212 9.87 -5.02 -17.39
CA ASN A 212 9.47 -5.02 -18.80
C ASN A 212 7.95 -4.92 -19.01
N VAL A 213 7.17 -4.65 -17.96
CA VAL A 213 5.71 -4.60 -18.08
C VAL A 213 5.22 -3.39 -18.87
N SER A 214 4.12 -3.59 -19.61
CA SER A 214 3.43 -2.52 -20.32
C SER A 214 2.49 -1.76 -19.40
N TYR A 215 2.51 -0.42 -19.48
CA TYR A 215 1.56 0.47 -18.82
C TYR A 215 0.55 1.03 -19.83
N ALA A 216 0.04 0.17 -20.73
CA ALA A 216 -0.85 0.60 -21.82
C ALA A 216 -2.06 1.39 -21.32
N SER A 217 -2.64 1.03 -20.17
CA SER A 217 -3.75 1.76 -19.55
C SER A 217 -3.40 3.19 -19.14
N MET A 218 -2.12 3.50 -18.93
CA MET A 218 -1.61 4.82 -18.53
C MET A 218 -1.11 5.64 -19.73
N ALA A 219 -0.81 5.02 -20.87
CA ALA A 219 -0.04 5.66 -21.95
C ALA A 219 -0.67 6.92 -22.57
N ASN A 220 -1.99 7.13 -22.40
CA ASN A 220 -2.71 8.33 -22.88
C ASN A 220 -3.64 8.92 -21.80
N LEU A 221 -3.44 8.57 -20.53
CA LEU A 221 -4.29 9.03 -19.45
C LEU A 221 -3.70 10.30 -18.84
N THR A 222 -4.38 11.42 -19.06
CA THR A 222 -4.11 12.68 -18.37
C THR A 222 -4.94 12.75 -17.10
N LEU A 223 -4.28 12.91 -15.97
CA LEU A 223 -4.91 13.08 -14.66
C LEU A 223 -4.82 14.54 -14.23
N THR A 224 -5.62 14.91 -13.24
CA THR A 224 -5.67 16.28 -12.70
C THR A 224 -5.58 16.27 -11.19
N ASP A 225 -5.01 17.34 -10.64
CA ASP A 225 -5.09 17.67 -9.23
C ASP A 225 -5.24 19.19 -9.04
N GLY A 226 -5.24 19.67 -7.80
CA GLY A 226 -5.32 21.10 -7.49
C GLY A 226 -4.14 21.97 -7.96
N THR A 227 -3.15 21.39 -8.68
CA THR A 227 -2.04 22.09 -9.34
C THR A 227 -2.12 22.05 -10.87
N GLY A 228 -3.08 21.32 -11.45
CA GLY A 228 -3.31 21.21 -12.88
C GLY A 228 -3.25 19.78 -13.40
N SER A 229 -3.15 19.65 -14.73
CA SER A 229 -3.06 18.35 -15.41
C SER A 229 -1.64 17.79 -15.39
N PHE A 230 -1.51 16.48 -15.30
CA PHE A 230 -0.24 15.76 -15.38
C PHE A 230 -0.37 14.45 -16.15
N ASP A 231 0.75 14.02 -16.75
CA ASP A 231 0.84 12.77 -17.50
C ASP A 231 1.03 11.57 -16.55
N SER A 232 0.11 10.61 -16.62
CA SER A 232 0.16 9.42 -15.75
C SER A 232 1.35 8.52 -16.07
N LEU A 233 1.81 8.45 -17.33
CA LEU A 233 2.93 7.61 -17.71
C LEU A 233 4.26 8.13 -17.12
N THR A 234 4.41 9.45 -17.03
CA THR A 234 5.54 10.08 -16.35
C THR A 234 5.55 9.73 -14.87
N VAL A 235 4.41 9.84 -14.19
CA VAL A 235 4.32 9.59 -12.75
C VAL A 235 4.50 8.11 -12.40
N VAL A 236 3.90 7.18 -13.15
CA VAL A 236 4.04 5.74 -12.86
C VAL A 236 5.49 5.27 -13.02
N ARG A 237 6.28 5.94 -13.87
CA ARG A 237 7.70 5.64 -14.08
C ARG A 237 8.63 6.36 -13.11
N ASP A 238 8.14 7.36 -12.38
CA ASP A 238 8.92 8.07 -11.37
C ASP A 238 9.09 7.20 -10.12
N LEU A 239 10.30 6.66 -9.94
CA LEU A 239 10.68 5.88 -8.75
C LEU A 239 11.54 6.68 -7.78
N SER A 240 11.71 7.99 -8.01
CA SER A 240 12.66 8.83 -7.27
C SER A 240 12.38 8.87 -5.77
N GLY A 241 11.11 8.75 -5.35
CA GLY A 241 10.71 8.66 -3.94
C GLY A 241 11.32 7.49 -3.16
N TRP A 242 11.64 6.40 -3.86
CA TRP A 242 12.21 5.17 -3.29
C TRP A 242 13.72 5.03 -3.54
N GLN A 243 14.29 5.88 -4.39
CA GLN A 243 15.72 5.87 -4.75
C GLN A 243 16.55 6.91 -3.97
N ARG A 244 15.94 7.62 -3.01
CA ARG A 244 16.62 8.63 -2.17
C ARG A 244 17.63 7.98 -1.21
N THR A 245 18.66 8.73 -0.84
CA THR A 245 19.65 8.31 0.17
C THR A 245 19.02 8.29 1.57
N PRO A 246 19.33 7.28 2.40
CA PRO A 246 18.87 7.26 3.79
C PRO A 246 19.47 8.41 4.61
N VAL A 247 18.82 8.75 5.73
CA VAL A 247 19.45 9.58 6.77
C VAL A 247 20.65 8.80 7.31
N GLU A 248 21.84 9.38 7.31
CA GLU A 248 22.91 8.86 8.15
C GLU A 248 22.57 9.24 9.59
N ASP A 249 22.15 8.27 10.40
CA ASP A 249 22.05 8.50 11.84
C ASP A 249 23.47 8.76 12.36
N ASP A 250 23.72 9.95 12.94
CA ASP A 250 25.02 10.29 13.56
C ASP A 250 25.43 9.24 14.62
N ASP A 251 24.46 8.52 15.20
CA ASP A 251 24.66 7.39 16.11
C ASP A 251 25.31 6.16 15.45
N ASP A 252 25.05 5.91 14.16
CA ASP A 252 25.64 4.78 13.43
C ASP A 252 27.09 5.10 13.02
N ALA A 253 27.39 6.39 12.78
CA ALA A 253 28.76 6.89 12.63
C ALA A 253 29.54 6.86 13.96
N ALA A 254 28.88 6.97 15.11
CA ALA A 254 29.49 6.80 16.42
C ALA A 254 29.74 5.32 16.76
N ARG A 255 28.83 4.40 16.39
CA ARG A 255 29.02 2.94 16.55
C ARG A 255 30.08 2.35 15.63
N LYS A 256 30.27 2.91 14.44
CA LYS A 256 31.31 2.48 13.48
C LYS A 256 32.71 3.04 13.77
N ARG A 257 32.87 3.90 14.79
CA ARG A 257 34.20 4.31 15.27
C ARG A 257 34.77 3.20 16.14
N THR A 258 35.44 2.25 15.49
CA THR A 258 36.37 1.35 16.18
C THR A 258 37.38 2.18 16.98
N PRO A 259 37.67 1.87 18.26
CA PRO A 259 38.81 2.46 18.94
C PRO A 259 40.07 2.23 18.10
N PRO A 260 41.03 3.16 18.07
CA PRO A 260 42.24 3.00 17.26
C PRO A 260 42.99 1.76 17.73
N ALA A 261 42.88 0.67 16.96
CA ALA A 261 43.65 -0.53 17.17
C ALA A 261 45.07 -0.28 16.67
N ALA A 262 46.02 -0.62 17.54
CA ALA A 262 47.45 -0.49 17.31
C ALA A 262 47.89 -1.18 15.99
N THR A 263 48.79 -0.51 15.30
CA THR A 263 49.46 -0.91 14.07
C THR A 263 50.24 -2.22 14.21
N SER A 264 50.07 -3.14 13.25
CA SER A 264 51.14 -3.96 12.64
C SER A 264 50.62 -4.90 11.52
N PRO A 265 51.48 -5.40 10.61
CA PRO A 265 51.25 -5.26 9.17
C PRO A 265 50.88 -6.56 8.40
N SER A 266 50.22 -6.31 7.26
CA SER A 266 50.34 -6.96 5.93
C SER A 266 50.46 -8.49 5.81
N ALA A 267 49.46 -9.09 5.14
CA ALA A 267 49.69 -10.20 4.22
C ALA A 267 48.66 -10.17 3.08
N SER A 268 49.17 -9.96 1.87
CA SER A 268 48.47 -9.93 0.58
C SER A 268 47.93 -11.32 0.20
N GLN A 269 46.73 -11.39 -0.38
CA GLN A 269 46.31 -12.51 -1.24
C GLN A 269 45.36 -12.06 -2.38
N PRO A 270 45.31 -12.82 -3.49
CA PRO A 270 45.15 -12.27 -4.83
C PRO A 270 43.73 -12.32 -5.40
N VAL A 271 43.53 -11.46 -6.39
CA VAL A 271 42.35 -11.32 -7.25
C VAL A 271 42.21 -12.52 -8.19
N VAL A 272 41.02 -13.14 -8.25
CA VAL A 272 40.62 -14.06 -9.31
C VAL A 272 39.43 -13.46 -10.06
N ALA A 273 39.61 -13.31 -11.37
CA ALA A 273 38.69 -12.68 -12.30
C ALA A 273 37.46 -13.57 -12.60
N GLN A 274 36.31 -12.90 -12.73
CA GLN A 274 35.04 -13.47 -13.17
C GLN A 274 35.00 -13.63 -14.70
N SER A 275 34.40 -14.72 -15.16
CA SER A 275 33.99 -14.92 -16.56
C SER A 275 32.47 -15.11 -16.63
N ALA A 276 31.82 -14.30 -17.46
CA ALA A 276 30.38 -14.29 -17.71
C ALA A 276 29.95 -15.42 -18.68
N PRO A 277 28.71 -15.93 -18.62
CA PRO A 277 28.13 -16.72 -19.69
C PRO A 277 27.12 -15.92 -20.55
N SER A 278 27.16 -16.24 -21.84
CA SER A 278 26.42 -15.68 -22.97
C SER A 278 24.91 -15.96 -22.94
N VAL A 279 24.13 -15.01 -23.49
CA VAL A 279 22.68 -15.10 -23.69
C VAL A 279 22.37 -15.76 -25.04
N VAL A 280 21.51 -16.77 -25.04
CA VAL A 280 20.92 -17.38 -26.24
C VAL A 280 19.49 -16.85 -26.41
N SER A 281 19.21 -16.18 -27.52
CA SER A 281 17.87 -15.75 -27.92
C SER A 281 17.07 -16.91 -28.51
N ALA A 282 15.81 -17.07 -28.10
CA ALA A 282 14.85 -17.92 -28.79
C ALA A 282 13.65 -17.07 -29.28
N ASN A 283 13.37 -17.19 -30.57
CA ASN A 283 12.25 -16.55 -31.27
C ASN A 283 10.90 -17.17 -30.87
N THR A 284 9.87 -16.36 -30.69
CA THR A 284 8.48 -16.83 -30.53
C THR A 284 7.69 -16.53 -31.80
N ALA A 285 7.10 -17.57 -32.39
CA ALA A 285 6.20 -17.50 -33.53
C ALA A 285 4.77 -17.17 -33.08
N THR A 286 4.12 -16.26 -33.81
CA THR A 286 2.72 -15.86 -33.62
C THR A 286 1.80 -16.81 -34.38
N THR A 287 0.77 -17.37 -33.74
CA THR A 287 -0.34 -18.03 -34.46
C THR A 287 -1.66 -17.44 -33.97
N GLY A 288 -2.39 -16.80 -34.89
CA GLY A 288 -3.70 -16.20 -34.62
C GLY A 288 -4.81 -17.25 -34.58
N VAL A 289 -5.86 -16.96 -33.82
CA VAL A 289 -7.10 -17.76 -33.81
C VAL A 289 -8.28 -16.87 -34.18
N GLN A 290 -8.99 -17.28 -35.24
CA GLN A 290 -10.25 -16.71 -35.72
C GLN A 290 -11.39 -16.93 -34.72
N MET A 291 -12.26 -15.93 -34.61
CA MET A 291 -13.52 -16.02 -33.89
C MET A 291 -14.57 -16.80 -34.69
N LEU A 292 -15.24 -17.76 -34.05
CA LEU A 292 -16.52 -18.28 -34.49
C LEU A 292 -17.52 -18.23 -33.35
N ALA A 293 -18.66 -17.60 -33.64
CA ALA A 293 -19.82 -17.48 -32.78
C ALA A 293 -20.66 -18.76 -32.78
N ASN A 294 -21.03 -19.25 -31.59
CA ASN A 294 -22.42 -19.57 -31.21
C ASN A 294 -22.49 -20.19 -29.82
N GLY A 295 -23.54 -19.83 -29.08
CA GLY A 295 -23.72 -20.13 -27.67
C GLY A 295 -23.83 -21.62 -27.35
N SER A 296 -23.01 -22.05 -26.39
CA SER A 296 -23.22 -23.15 -25.44
C SER A 296 -22.14 -23.04 -24.36
N ALA A 297 -22.49 -23.39 -23.12
CA ALA A 297 -21.72 -23.24 -21.88
C ALA A 297 -20.17 -23.13 -22.03
N LEU A 298 -19.63 -21.95 -21.71
CA LEU A 298 -18.19 -21.70 -21.60
C LEU A 298 -17.65 -22.36 -20.33
N VAL A 299 -17.22 -23.62 -20.43
CA VAL A 299 -16.11 -24.11 -19.59
C VAL A 299 -14.85 -23.51 -20.20
N GLN A 300 -14.49 -22.31 -19.74
CA GLN A 300 -13.29 -21.62 -20.18
C GLN A 300 -12.07 -22.38 -19.63
N ARG A 301 -11.52 -23.30 -20.43
CA ARG A 301 -10.20 -23.88 -20.17
C ARG A 301 -9.18 -22.76 -20.34
N SER A 302 -8.81 -22.13 -19.23
CA SER A 302 -7.70 -21.18 -19.20
C SER A 302 -6.41 -21.95 -19.45
N THR A 303 -5.80 -21.74 -20.60
CA THR A 303 -4.42 -22.15 -20.86
C THR A 303 -3.53 -21.35 -19.92
N MET A 304 -2.89 -22.03 -18.96
CA MET A 304 -1.91 -21.40 -18.07
C MET A 304 -0.77 -20.82 -18.91
N ILE A 305 -0.64 -19.50 -18.94
CA ILE A 305 0.62 -18.85 -19.28
C ILE A 305 1.39 -18.79 -17.96
N THR A 306 2.23 -19.80 -17.71
CA THR A 306 3.19 -19.77 -16.60
C THR A 306 4.28 -18.77 -16.97
N THR A 307 4.09 -17.49 -16.62
CA THR A 307 5.21 -16.56 -16.55
C THR A 307 6.03 -16.97 -15.32
N VAL A 308 6.97 -17.89 -15.50
CA VAL A 308 8.01 -18.12 -14.51
C VAL A 308 8.75 -16.80 -14.39
N VAL A 309 8.51 -16.07 -13.29
CA VAL A 309 9.37 -14.97 -12.90
C VAL A 309 10.70 -15.62 -12.58
N ASN A 310 11.59 -15.69 -13.58
CA ASN A 310 12.98 -16.04 -13.37
C ASN A 310 13.45 -15.16 -12.22
N SER A 311 13.84 -15.80 -11.13
CA SER A 311 14.41 -15.22 -9.93
C SER A 311 15.67 -14.45 -10.31
N THR A 312 15.46 -13.27 -10.88
CA THR A 312 16.49 -12.30 -11.15
C THR A 312 16.78 -11.76 -9.78
N THR A 313 17.83 -12.30 -9.16
CA THR A 313 18.51 -11.86 -7.95
C THR A 313 17.73 -10.74 -7.26
N MET A 314 16.76 -11.09 -6.41
CA MET A 314 16.20 -10.10 -5.49
C MET A 314 17.41 -9.53 -4.78
N VAL A 315 17.70 -8.25 -5.00
CA VAL A 315 18.81 -7.57 -4.34
C VAL A 315 18.56 -7.76 -2.85
N THR A 316 19.34 -8.64 -2.23
CA THR A 316 19.18 -9.13 -0.85
C THR A 316 19.45 -8.05 0.21
N ALA A 317 19.52 -6.79 -0.23
CA ALA A 317 19.61 -5.60 0.59
C ALA A 317 18.41 -4.64 0.35
N ASP A 318 17.26 -5.15 -0.08
CA ASP A 318 16.06 -4.32 -0.21
C ASP A 318 15.52 -3.96 1.17
N ARG A 319 15.95 -2.80 1.68
CA ARG A 319 15.48 -2.15 2.91
C ARG A 319 13.96 -1.95 2.94
N TYR A 320 13.28 -2.08 1.81
CA TYR A 320 11.85 -1.94 1.70
C TYR A 320 11.10 -3.27 1.84
N LEU A 321 11.75 -4.37 2.19
CA LEU A 321 11.05 -5.62 2.51
C LEU A 321 10.35 -5.53 3.87
N THR A 322 9.08 -5.93 3.92
CA THR A 322 8.36 -6.16 5.18
C THR A 322 9.02 -7.27 5.99
N ARG A 323 8.70 -7.33 7.29
CA ARG A 323 9.11 -8.47 8.12
C ARG A 323 8.56 -9.79 7.58
N THR A 324 7.36 -9.75 7.02
CA THR A 324 6.69 -10.90 6.40
C THR A 324 7.36 -11.32 5.09
N GLU A 325 7.74 -10.38 4.23
CA GLU A 325 8.42 -10.64 2.95
C GLU A 325 9.81 -11.23 3.16
N ARG A 326 10.55 -10.80 4.20
CA ARG A 326 11.86 -11.35 4.55
C ARG A 326 11.82 -12.84 4.92
N ARG A 327 10.65 -13.39 5.26
CA ARG A 327 10.51 -14.81 5.62
C ARG A 327 10.44 -15.76 4.41
N ALA A 328 10.56 -15.25 3.18
CA ALA A 328 10.60 -16.02 1.94
C ALA A 328 9.59 -17.18 1.94
N LEU A 329 8.31 -16.87 1.76
CA LEU A 329 7.32 -17.92 1.59
C LEU A 329 7.61 -18.64 0.25
N PRO A 330 7.69 -19.98 0.23
CA PRO A 330 7.81 -20.72 -1.03
C PRO A 330 6.59 -20.39 -1.92
N PRO A 331 6.73 -20.45 -3.26
CA PRO A 331 5.58 -20.34 -4.15
C PRO A 331 4.53 -21.37 -3.73
N LYS A 332 3.31 -20.90 -3.45
CA LYS A 332 2.19 -21.72 -3.03
C LYS A 332 1.14 -21.72 -4.13
N ALA A 333 0.47 -22.85 -4.32
CA ALA A 333 -0.80 -22.84 -5.02
C ALA A 333 -1.78 -22.01 -4.19
N HIS A 334 -2.40 -21.01 -4.82
CA HIS A 334 -3.37 -20.14 -4.19
C HIS A 334 -4.78 -20.58 -4.56
N VAL A 335 -5.64 -20.76 -3.56
CA VAL A 335 -7.08 -20.94 -3.75
C VAL A 335 -7.73 -19.58 -3.65
N LEU A 336 -8.20 -19.07 -4.78
CA LEU A 336 -8.78 -17.74 -4.89
C LEU A 336 -10.29 -17.81 -4.95
N LEU A 337 -10.95 -17.00 -4.14
CA LEU A 337 -12.37 -16.73 -4.23
C LEU A 337 -12.55 -15.44 -5.01
N MET A 338 -13.27 -15.50 -6.13
CA MET A 338 -13.74 -14.31 -6.84
C MET A 338 -15.18 -14.01 -6.48
N VAL A 339 -15.42 -12.75 -6.11
CA VAL A 339 -16.75 -12.18 -5.88
C VAL A 339 -16.97 -11.09 -6.94
N PRO A 340 -17.55 -11.45 -8.10
CA PRO A 340 -17.69 -10.52 -9.21
C PRO A 340 -18.76 -9.45 -8.98
N GLN A 341 -18.57 -8.29 -9.60
CA GLN A 341 -19.56 -7.24 -9.77
C GLN A 341 -20.20 -6.77 -8.46
N VAL A 342 -19.41 -6.70 -7.39
CA VAL A 342 -19.86 -6.14 -6.12
C VAL A 342 -19.88 -4.63 -6.26
N MET A 343 -21.05 -4.03 -6.07
CA MET A 343 -21.19 -2.58 -6.06
C MET A 343 -20.53 -2.00 -4.82
N SER A 344 -19.74 -0.93 -5.01
CA SER A 344 -19.37 -0.05 -3.92
C SER A 344 -20.61 0.58 -3.25
N THR A 345 -20.43 1.10 -2.04
CA THR A 345 -21.50 1.60 -1.19
C THR A 345 -21.25 3.07 -0.85
N GLN A 346 -22.29 3.82 -0.47
CA GLN A 346 -22.09 5.20 0.01
C GLN A 346 -21.38 5.20 1.37
N ALA A 347 -21.90 4.41 2.31
CA ALA A 347 -21.28 4.18 3.60
C ALA A 347 -20.29 3.02 3.51
N GLN A 348 -19.27 3.04 4.36
CA GLN A 348 -18.34 1.93 4.51
C GLN A 348 -19.07 0.64 4.90
N GLY A 349 -18.73 -0.46 4.22
CA GLY A 349 -19.26 -1.79 4.50
C GLY A 349 -18.23 -2.90 4.31
N HIS A 350 -18.64 -4.13 4.55
CA HIS A 350 -17.86 -5.31 4.21
C HIS A 350 -18.78 -6.52 4.05
N ILE A 351 -18.24 -7.56 3.40
CA ILE A 351 -18.86 -8.88 3.30
C ILE A 351 -17.90 -9.85 3.98
N ASP A 352 -18.37 -10.46 5.06
CA ASP A 352 -17.68 -11.60 5.65
C ASP A 352 -17.91 -12.83 4.78
N VAL A 353 -16.81 -13.47 4.39
CA VAL A 353 -16.79 -14.80 3.78
C VAL A 353 -16.67 -15.80 4.90
N MET A 354 -17.71 -16.61 5.06
CA MET A 354 -17.85 -17.52 6.17
C MET A 354 -17.76 -18.96 5.67
N VAL A 355 -17.13 -19.82 6.46
CA VAL A 355 -17.35 -21.26 6.36
C VAL A 355 -17.95 -21.72 7.67
N GLU A 356 -19.16 -22.29 7.59
CA GLU A 356 -19.97 -22.58 8.77
C GLU A 356 -20.21 -21.30 9.60
N SER A 357 -19.62 -21.21 10.79
CA SER A 357 -19.69 -20.05 11.69
C SER A 357 -18.38 -19.26 11.80
N THR A 358 -17.36 -19.64 11.05
CA THR A 358 -16.03 -18.99 11.11
C THR A 358 -15.85 -18.03 9.94
N CYS A 359 -15.56 -16.76 10.21
CA CYS A 359 -15.14 -15.80 9.18
C CYS A 359 -13.73 -16.17 8.74
N ILE A 360 -13.58 -16.46 7.44
CA ILE A 360 -12.31 -16.87 6.84
C ILE A 360 -11.65 -15.75 6.05
N ALA A 361 -12.41 -14.75 5.61
CA ALA A 361 -11.91 -13.57 4.94
C ALA A 361 -12.99 -12.47 4.88
N GLN A 362 -12.59 -11.23 4.61
CA GLN A 362 -13.50 -10.11 4.41
C GLN A 362 -13.29 -9.45 3.05
N VAL A 363 -14.38 -9.19 2.31
CA VAL A 363 -14.39 -8.26 1.18
C VAL A 363 -14.73 -6.88 1.70
N SER A 364 -13.84 -5.93 1.54
CA SER A 364 -14.11 -4.55 1.93
C SER A 364 -14.93 -3.82 0.88
N LEU A 365 -16.00 -3.17 1.32
CA LEU A 365 -16.82 -2.31 0.48
C LEU A 365 -16.50 -0.87 0.83
N PHE A 366 -15.91 -0.18 -0.14
CA PHE A 366 -15.51 1.19 0.06
C PHE A 366 -16.73 2.09 0.27
N GLY A 367 -16.66 2.97 1.27
CA GLY A 367 -17.61 4.07 1.42
C GLY A 367 -17.24 5.17 0.45
N MET A 368 -17.94 5.25 -0.68
CA MET A 368 -17.72 6.27 -1.71
C MET A 368 -18.12 7.68 -1.23
N GLY A 369 -18.63 7.81 0.01
CA GLY A 369 -19.08 9.08 0.56
C GLY A 369 -20.30 9.60 -0.18
N THR A 370 -20.44 10.92 -0.17
CA THR A 370 -21.54 11.62 -0.85
C THR A 370 -21.20 12.01 -2.28
N THR A 371 -19.91 12.09 -2.61
CA THR A 371 -19.44 12.60 -3.89
C THR A 371 -18.92 11.52 -4.83
N GLY A 372 -18.50 10.36 -4.30
CA GLY A 372 -17.92 9.28 -5.09
C GLY A 372 -18.94 8.50 -5.92
N HIS A 373 -18.51 8.06 -7.10
CA HIS A 373 -19.33 7.29 -8.02
C HIS A 373 -19.44 5.83 -7.58
N LEU A 374 -20.66 5.33 -7.38
CA LEU A 374 -20.88 3.90 -7.18
C LEU A 374 -20.52 3.15 -8.47
N HIS A 375 -19.69 2.13 -8.33
CA HIS A 375 -19.23 1.30 -9.44
C HIS A 375 -19.12 -0.16 -9.00
N PRO A 376 -19.39 -1.12 -9.91
CA PRO A 376 -19.14 -2.53 -9.65
C PRO A 376 -17.65 -2.82 -9.73
N LYS A 377 -17.17 -3.70 -8.85
CA LYS A 377 -15.82 -4.24 -8.88
C LYS A 377 -15.83 -5.75 -8.66
N ASP A 378 -14.93 -6.43 -9.35
CA ASP A 378 -14.62 -7.83 -9.06
C ASP A 378 -13.58 -7.86 -7.93
N HIS A 379 -13.89 -8.54 -6.83
CA HIS A 379 -12.96 -8.73 -5.73
C HIS A 379 -12.30 -10.10 -5.81
N VAL A 380 -11.00 -10.14 -5.55
CA VAL A 380 -10.21 -11.37 -5.51
C VAL A 380 -9.65 -11.54 -4.10
N ILE A 381 -10.01 -12.67 -3.47
CA ILE A 381 -9.60 -12.97 -2.10
C ILE A 381 -8.80 -14.25 -2.09
N ASP A 382 -7.66 -14.23 -1.41
CA ASP A 382 -6.93 -15.44 -1.09
C ASP A 382 -7.62 -16.17 0.08
N VAL A 383 -8.11 -17.38 -0.17
CA VAL A 383 -8.73 -18.27 0.83
C VAL A 383 -7.92 -19.56 1.02
N THR A 384 -6.66 -19.55 0.59
CA THR A 384 -5.74 -20.71 0.61
C THR A 384 -5.60 -21.32 1.99
N PHE A 385 -5.34 -20.48 3.00
CA PHE A 385 -5.17 -20.97 4.38
C PHE A 385 -6.45 -21.62 4.91
N ALA A 386 -7.61 -21.00 4.68
CA ALA A 386 -8.89 -21.54 5.10
C ALA A 386 -9.23 -22.85 4.38
N PHE A 387 -8.98 -22.92 3.08
CA PHE A 387 -9.14 -24.14 2.29
C PHE A 387 -8.31 -25.29 2.87
N PHE A 388 -7.01 -25.08 3.10
CA PHE A 388 -6.13 -26.14 3.61
C PHE A 388 -6.41 -26.53 5.05
N LYS A 389 -6.82 -25.60 5.91
CA LYS A 389 -7.19 -25.93 7.30
C LYS A 389 -8.40 -26.86 7.37
N MET A 390 -9.26 -26.84 6.36
CA MET A 390 -10.49 -27.62 6.32
C MET A 390 -10.40 -28.91 5.50
N GLN A 391 -9.32 -29.09 4.75
CA GLN A 391 -9.04 -30.36 4.10
C GLN A 391 -8.31 -31.30 5.07
N SER A 392 -8.68 -32.58 5.04
CA SER A 392 -7.78 -33.63 5.51
C SER A 392 -6.55 -33.63 4.57
N PRO A 393 -5.30 -33.73 5.08
CA PRO A 393 -4.07 -33.36 4.37
C PRO A 393 -3.69 -34.12 3.07
N ALA A 394 -4.61 -34.80 2.39
CA ALA A 394 -4.29 -35.81 1.38
C ALA A 394 -4.63 -35.51 -0.09
N ASN A 395 -5.34 -34.45 -0.51
CA ASN A 395 -5.60 -34.25 -1.96
C ASN A 395 -5.92 -32.79 -2.35
N ILE A 396 -4.95 -32.11 -2.98
CA ILE A 396 -5.10 -30.73 -3.51
C ILE A 396 -5.63 -30.75 -4.95
N SER A 397 -5.61 -31.90 -5.63
CA SER A 397 -5.71 -31.98 -7.09
C SER A 397 -7.10 -32.35 -7.64
N ASN A 398 -8.12 -32.53 -6.80
CA ASN A 398 -9.44 -32.95 -7.28
C ASN A 398 -10.42 -31.78 -7.27
N GLY A 399 -10.98 -31.42 -8.44
CA GLY A 399 -12.02 -30.38 -8.56
C GLY A 399 -13.23 -30.59 -7.64
N ARG A 400 -13.49 -31.83 -7.21
CA ARG A 400 -14.52 -32.17 -6.21
C ARG A 400 -14.29 -31.49 -4.85
N ASP A 401 -13.05 -31.32 -4.42
CA ASP A 401 -12.78 -30.71 -3.11
C ASP A 401 -12.97 -29.19 -3.14
N LEU A 402 -12.70 -28.55 -4.29
CA LEU A 402 -12.99 -27.13 -4.51
C LEU A 402 -14.50 -26.87 -4.55
N GLU A 403 -15.26 -27.71 -5.24
CA GLU A 403 -16.73 -27.63 -5.25
C GLU A 403 -17.31 -27.85 -3.85
N ALA A 404 -16.80 -28.84 -3.11
CA ALA A 404 -17.22 -29.09 -1.73
C ALA A 404 -16.92 -27.90 -0.81
N PHE A 405 -15.72 -27.32 -0.91
CA PHE A 405 -15.37 -26.10 -0.18
C PHE A 405 -16.27 -24.92 -0.56
N HIS A 406 -16.46 -24.66 -1.86
CA HIS A 406 -17.32 -23.57 -2.35
C HIS A 406 -18.77 -23.73 -1.86
N SER A 407 -19.29 -24.96 -1.84
CA SER A 407 -20.65 -25.24 -1.37
C SER A 407 -20.88 -24.94 0.12
N ARG A 408 -19.81 -24.86 0.92
CA ARG A 408 -19.84 -24.53 2.36
C ARG A 408 -19.68 -23.03 2.63
N LEU A 409 -19.38 -22.24 1.61
CA LEU A 409 -19.25 -20.79 1.75
C LEU A 409 -20.62 -20.16 1.99
N THR A 410 -20.67 -19.27 2.96
CA THR A 410 -21.81 -18.37 3.19
C THR A 410 -21.29 -16.94 3.31
N PHE A 411 -22.16 -15.97 3.05
CA PHE A 411 -21.77 -14.56 3.03
C PHE A 411 -22.63 -13.77 4.00
N LYS A 412 -21.98 -12.92 4.81
CA LYS A 412 -22.66 -12.01 5.72
C LYS A 412 -22.26 -10.58 5.41
N ALA A 413 -23.21 -9.78 4.92
CA ALA A 413 -22.98 -8.38 4.61
C ALA A 413 -23.24 -7.48 5.81
N PHE A 414 -22.41 -6.45 5.96
CA PHE A 414 -22.54 -5.39 6.95
C PHE A 414 -22.49 -4.04 6.25
N ASN A 415 -23.49 -3.20 6.49
CA ASN A 415 -23.67 -1.91 5.82
C ASN A 415 -23.62 -1.98 4.28
N ALA A 416 -23.91 -3.14 3.69
CA ALA A 416 -24.09 -3.31 2.25
C ALA A 416 -25.59 -3.26 1.88
N SER A 417 -25.91 -2.94 0.62
CA SER A 417 -27.30 -2.98 0.17
C SER A 417 -27.86 -4.39 0.31
N SER A 418 -29.10 -4.51 0.81
CA SER A 418 -29.79 -5.80 0.99
C SER A 418 -29.95 -6.58 -0.33
N SER A 419 -29.85 -5.89 -1.48
CA SER A 419 -29.86 -6.49 -2.81
C SER A 419 -28.62 -7.33 -3.15
N LEU A 420 -27.49 -7.14 -2.46
CA LEU A 420 -26.25 -7.90 -2.70
C LEU A 420 -26.31 -9.33 -2.16
N VAL A 421 -27.18 -9.60 -1.18
CA VAL A 421 -27.26 -10.89 -0.47
C VAL A 421 -28.67 -11.46 -0.58
N ALA A 422 -29.03 -11.97 -1.77
CA ALA A 422 -30.26 -12.73 -1.92
C ALA A 422 -30.06 -14.13 -1.30
N ASN A 423 -30.79 -14.44 -0.22
CA ASN A 423 -30.77 -15.74 0.45
C ASN A 423 -29.38 -16.18 1.01
N GLY A 424 -28.54 -15.24 1.44
CA GLY A 424 -27.22 -15.56 2.02
C GLY A 424 -26.17 -16.03 1.00
N LYS A 425 -26.46 -15.92 -0.30
CA LYS A 425 -25.55 -16.27 -1.39
C LYS A 425 -25.22 -15.04 -2.22
N ILE A 426 -23.95 -14.92 -2.58
CA ILE A 426 -23.43 -13.94 -3.52
C ILE A 426 -22.87 -14.72 -4.71
N PRO A 427 -23.14 -14.31 -5.97
CA PRO A 427 -22.46 -14.87 -7.12
C PRO A 427 -20.96 -14.88 -6.85
N SER A 428 -20.35 -16.07 -6.92
CA SER A 428 -18.94 -16.26 -6.62
C SER A 428 -18.47 -17.56 -7.26
N TYR A 429 -17.17 -17.65 -7.51
CA TYR A 429 -16.54 -18.88 -7.93
C TYR A 429 -15.15 -19.01 -7.32
N VAL A 430 -14.71 -20.24 -7.13
CA VAL A 430 -13.39 -20.56 -6.58
C VAL A 430 -12.52 -21.08 -7.72
N ARG A 431 -11.29 -20.57 -7.82
CA ARG A 431 -10.29 -21.09 -8.74
C ARG A 431 -8.97 -21.36 -8.02
N VAL A 432 -8.15 -22.23 -8.60
CA VAL A 432 -6.79 -22.46 -8.13
C VAL A 432 -5.83 -21.84 -9.12
N ASP A 433 -4.98 -20.96 -8.61
CA ASP A 433 -3.94 -20.33 -9.39
C ASP A 433 -2.58 -20.76 -8.84
N THR A 434 -1.65 -21.08 -9.73
CA THR A 434 -0.25 -21.41 -9.40
C THR A 434 0.65 -20.34 -10.00
N TYR A 435 1.47 -19.70 -9.16
CA TYR A 435 2.40 -18.63 -9.54
C TYR A 435 3.85 -19.07 -9.34
#